data_AF-A0A9W8I6Y6-F1
#
_entry.id   AF-A0A9W8I6Y6-F1
#
_cell.length_a   1.000
_cell.length_b   1.000
_cell.length_c   1.000
_cell.angle_alpha   90.00
_cell.angle_beta   90.00
_cell.angle_gamma   90.00
#
_symmetry.space_group_name_H-M   'P 1'
#
loop_
_entity.id
_entity.type
_entity.pdbx_description
1 polymer ?
#
loop_
_entity_poly.entity_id
_entity_poly.type
_entity_poly.pdbx_seq_one_letter_code
_entity_poly.pdbx_strand_id
1 'polypeptide(L)'
;MLILDIIAWAFRPSTLVLALLALVARVVYLILVPPKVNDGGVPYIPALKTLYWTFKSRPSRMDLCTKVDIPALRSTGIVRSWLWGRWMYKTNNPEYARQLFLKTTVFQKIELHNVVPYVFRAVAAGGNLMTENGDHFKAHRSIVGPSFRRAWPVSTFRIHMQKLENIIRRQGAALDVLQACRRATLDVLGQIIMGADFGALDNTDGELLEICWDVVEAGIEPLYLVFPFLDKFPVGKRARSFANLKKFHRFIESTIDAKRTELHRRGKLSDEERNEADLLTLMIEAHEYTKVHGAFDENGKLLPSMTSEELRNNTIIFFVAGHDATAYSLSHLLAELALHPDIQQRARDRVISVIGDKPDAFPTDEQLHELADLDMIIKESMRKSSTVSDVRRQLTEPVTLGPYTLPKGAWVMVDMWAMQNDPRYFPDPEKFIPERFSESNHNVPFSWAPFSEGTRKCIGHKFAMITQRIVLIMLVHRFTWTLPKHSPFLVKPLTTTSGLISPIDLEIDFVARHKH
;
A
#
# COMPACT_ATOMS: atom_id res chain seq x y z
N MET A 1 -24.93 51.02 -29.85
CA MET A 1 -25.96 49.98 -30.01
C MET A 1 -25.34 48.63 -30.31
N LEU A 2 -24.62 48.44 -31.43
CA LEU A 2 -24.07 47.13 -31.85
C LEU A 2 -23.29 46.35 -30.75
N ILE A 3 -22.44 47.04 -29.97
CA ILE A 3 -21.65 46.41 -28.90
C ILE A 3 -22.54 45.95 -27.74
N LEU A 4 -23.55 46.73 -27.37
CA LEU A 4 -24.51 46.38 -26.31
C LEU A 4 -25.42 45.22 -26.72
N ASP A 5 -25.79 45.15 -28.01
CA ASP A 5 -26.57 44.05 -28.56
C ASP A 5 -25.76 42.74 -28.64
N ILE A 6 -24.47 42.82 -28.96
CA ILE A 6 -23.54 41.67 -28.93
C ILE A 6 -23.33 41.18 -27.49
N ILE A 7 -23.18 42.10 -26.53
CA ILE A 7 -23.07 41.77 -25.11
C ILE A 7 -24.39 41.12 -24.62
N ALA A 8 -25.54 41.72 -24.92
CA ALA A 8 -26.84 41.18 -24.54
C ALA A 8 -27.13 39.81 -25.18
N TRP A 9 -26.67 39.58 -26.42
CA TRP A 9 -26.74 38.28 -27.08
C TRP A 9 -25.81 37.25 -26.42
N ALA A 10 -24.57 37.63 -26.08
CA ALA A 10 -23.60 36.75 -25.43
C ALA A 10 -24.06 36.26 -24.05
N PHE A 11 -24.80 37.09 -23.30
CA PHE A 11 -25.34 36.76 -21.97
C PHE A 11 -26.75 36.15 -21.97
N ARG A 12 -27.32 35.77 -23.13
CA ARG A 12 -28.59 35.03 -23.14
C ARG A 12 -28.40 33.67 -22.47
N PRO A 13 -29.38 33.19 -21.69
CA PRO A 13 -29.30 31.85 -21.08
C PRO A 13 -29.01 30.74 -22.11
N SER A 14 -29.55 30.85 -23.33
CA SER A 14 -29.32 29.89 -24.41
C SER A 14 -27.90 29.90 -24.98
N THR A 15 -27.26 31.07 -25.12
CA THR A 15 -25.86 31.16 -25.60
C THR A 15 -24.88 30.70 -24.53
N LEU A 16 -25.17 31.00 -23.25
CA LEU A 16 -24.39 30.49 -22.11
C LEU A 16 -24.48 28.97 -21.98
N VAL A 17 -25.66 28.38 -22.17
CA VAL A 17 -25.84 26.92 -22.20
C VAL A 17 -25.08 26.28 -23.37
N LEU A 18 -25.14 26.85 -24.57
CA LEU A 18 -24.39 26.35 -25.72
C LEU A 18 -22.88 26.46 -25.53
N ALA A 19 -22.40 27.57 -24.97
CA ALA A 19 -20.98 27.76 -24.63
C ALA A 19 -20.52 26.74 -23.57
N LEU A 20 -21.34 26.47 -22.56
CA LEU A 20 -21.07 25.45 -21.55
C LEU A 20 -21.04 24.05 -22.17
N LEU A 21 -22.00 23.71 -23.03
CA LEU A 21 -22.04 22.43 -23.73
C LEU A 21 -20.83 22.24 -24.65
N ALA A 22 -20.42 23.29 -25.38
CA ALA A 22 -19.23 23.26 -26.22
C ALA A 22 -17.94 23.12 -25.39
N LEU A 23 -17.84 23.79 -24.24
CA LEU A 23 -16.74 23.64 -23.30
C LEU A 23 -16.68 22.21 -22.75
N VAL A 24 -17.82 21.67 -22.30
CA VAL A 24 -17.92 20.28 -21.82
C VAL A 24 -17.53 19.31 -22.94
N ALA A 25 -18.04 19.48 -24.15
CA ALA A 25 -17.69 18.64 -25.29
C ALA A 25 -16.18 18.70 -25.61
N ARG A 26 -15.57 19.89 -25.56
CA ARG A 26 -14.12 20.05 -25.76
C ARG A 26 -13.30 19.40 -24.65
N VAL A 27 -13.71 19.53 -23.39
CA VAL A 27 -13.06 18.87 -22.24
C VAL A 27 -13.16 17.35 -22.38
N VAL A 28 -14.36 16.84 -22.70
CA VAL A 28 -14.59 15.40 -22.95
C VAL A 28 -13.74 14.90 -24.12
N TYR A 29 -13.65 15.67 -25.21
CA TYR A 29 -12.79 15.35 -26.35
C TYR A 29 -11.32 15.24 -25.93
N LEU A 30 -10.79 16.22 -25.20
CA LEU A 30 -9.40 16.20 -24.72
C LEU A 30 -9.12 15.04 -23.75
N ILE A 31 -10.10 14.64 -22.95
CA ILE A 31 -9.98 13.53 -22.01
C ILE A 31 -10.03 12.17 -22.72
N LEU A 32 -10.86 12.02 -23.77
CA LEU A 32 -11.12 10.73 -24.41
C LEU A 32 -10.32 10.49 -25.69
N VAL A 33 -9.97 11.53 -26.43
CA VAL A 33 -9.28 11.43 -27.71
C VAL A 33 -7.79 11.73 -27.52
N PRO A 34 -6.92 10.72 -27.65
CA PRO A 34 -5.48 10.94 -27.51
C PRO A 34 -4.90 11.76 -28.66
N PRO A 35 -3.89 12.61 -28.39
CA PRO A 35 -3.04 13.18 -29.42
C PRO A 35 -2.20 12.09 -30.08
N LYS A 36 -1.74 12.29 -31.32
CA LYS A 36 -0.77 11.37 -31.93
C LYS A 36 0.53 11.36 -31.12
N VAL A 37 1.15 10.19 -31.00
CA VAL A 37 2.47 10.04 -30.38
C VAL A 37 3.27 9.00 -31.16
N ASN A 38 4.56 9.25 -31.31
CA ASN A 38 5.51 8.34 -31.94
C ASN A 38 6.29 7.61 -30.85
N ASP A 39 5.76 6.48 -30.37
CA ASP A 39 6.37 5.69 -29.30
C ASP A 39 6.87 4.32 -29.75
N GLY A 40 7.10 4.14 -31.05
CA GLY A 40 7.50 2.85 -31.63
C GLY A 40 6.33 1.86 -31.79
N GLY A 41 5.09 2.35 -31.72
CA GLY A 41 3.90 1.53 -32.01
C GLY A 41 3.42 0.71 -30.82
N VAL A 42 3.53 1.25 -29.59
CA VAL A 42 3.02 0.56 -28.39
C VAL A 42 1.52 0.25 -28.57
N PRO A 43 1.06 -0.99 -28.32
CA PRO A 43 -0.35 -1.35 -28.45
C PRO A 43 -1.25 -0.43 -27.61
N TYR A 44 -2.39 0.01 -28.19
CA TYR A 44 -3.28 0.98 -27.57
C TYR A 44 -4.58 0.33 -27.07
N ILE A 45 -4.95 0.62 -25.82
CA ILE A 45 -6.25 0.31 -25.24
C ILE A 45 -7.12 1.58 -25.25
N PRO A 46 -8.32 1.55 -25.87
CA PRO A 46 -9.25 2.68 -25.85
C PRO A 46 -9.65 3.14 -24.45
N ALA A 47 -9.66 4.46 -24.23
CA ALA A 47 -10.02 5.07 -22.94
C ALA A 47 -11.38 4.60 -22.41
N LEU A 48 -12.38 4.52 -23.29
CA LEU A 48 -13.74 4.07 -22.95
C LEU A 48 -13.77 2.63 -22.41
N LYS A 49 -12.90 1.75 -22.90
CA LYS A 49 -12.80 0.37 -22.40
C LYS A 49 -12.30 0.37 -20.96
N THR A 50 -11.27 1.17 -20.66
CA THR A 50 -10.74 1.32 -19.30
C THR A 50 -11.75 1.97 -18.36
N LEU A 51 -12.43 3.04 -18.80
CA LEU A 51 -13.45 3.73 -18.00
C LEU A 51 -14.64 2.83 -17.70
N TYR A 52 -15.10 2.06 -18.69
CA TYR A 52 -16.19 1.10 -18.52
C TYR A 52 -15.89 0.12 -17.38
N TRP A 53 -14.73 -0.55 -17.40
CA TRP A 53 -14.37 -1.50 -16.34
C TRP A 53 -14.05 -0.82 -14.99
N THR A 54 -13.70 0.47 -15.00
CA THR A 54 -13.48 1.25 -13.77
C THR A 54 -14.80 1.62 -13.08
N PHE A 55 -15.89 1.82 -13.83
CA PHE A 55 -17.18 2.25 -13.27
C PHE A 55 -18.29 1.18 -13.33
N LYS A 56 -18.05 0.05 -14.01
CA LYS A 56 -19.01 -1.07 -14.05
C LYS A 56 -19.30 -1.56 -12.63
N SER A 57 -20.58 -1.78 -12.34
CA SER A 57 -21.12 -2.14 -11.03
C SER A 57 -20.30 -3.24 -10.35
N ARG A 58 -19.58 -2.85 -9.28
CA ARG A 58 -18.48 -3.55 -8.59
C ARG A 58 -17.10 -3.39 -9.27
N PRO A 59 -16.48 -2.19 -9.19
CA PRO A 59 -15.14 -1.97 -9.72
C PRO A 59 -14.16 -2.89 -8.99
N SER A 60 -13.59 -3.86 -9.71
CA SER A 60 -12.43 -4.59 -9.25
C SER A 60 -11.23 -4.18 -10.09
N ARG A 61 -10.15 -3.76 -9.43
CA ARG A 61 -8.86 -3.52 -10.11
C ARG A 61 -8.43 -4.79 -10.86
N MET A 62 -8.76 -5.96 -10.31
CA MET A 62 -8.48 -7.26 -10.89
C MET A 62 -9.21 -7.47 -12.22
N ASP A 63 -10.47 -7.06 -12.31
CA ASP A 63 -11.24 -7.16 -13.56
C ASP A 63 -10.62 -6.31 -14.67
N LEU A 64 -10.16 -5.09 -14.35
CA LEU A 64 -9.42 -4.26 -15.30
C LEU A 64 -8.09 -4.92 -15.70
N CYS A 65 -7.32 -5.44 -14.74
CA CYS A 65 -6.08 -6.18 -15.02
C CYS A 65 -6.33 -7.37 -15.95
N THR A 66 -7.23 -8.27 -15.57
CA THR A 66 -7.45 -9.57 -16.25
C THR A 66 -8.16 -9.45 -17.59
N LYS A 67 -9.16 -8.57 -17.72
CA LYS A 67 -10.02 -8.47 -18.91
C LYS A 67 -9.53 -7.43 -19.92
N VAL A 68 -8.67 -6.51 -19.51
CA VAL A 68 -8.20 -5.40 -20.36
C VAL A 68 -6.69 -5.37 -20.48
N ASP A 69 -5.96 -5.30 -19.36
CA ASP A 69 -4.52 -5.06 -19.39
C ASP A 69 -3.73 -6.32 -19.79
N ILE A 70 -3.94 -7.45 -19.12
CA ILE A 70 -3.22 -8.73 -19.35
C ILE A 70 -3.29 -9.20 -20.80
N PRO A 71 -4.46 -9.26 -21.46
CA PRO A 71 -4.53 -9.72 -22.85
C PRO A 71 -3.65 -8.89 -23.79
N ALA A 72 -3.53 -7.58 -23.53
CA ALA A 72 -2.68 -6.69 -24.31
C ALA A 72 -1.20 -6.76 -23.91
N LEU A 73 -0.90 -7.07 -22.64
CA LEU A 73 0.46 -7.21 -22.12
C LEU A 73 1.14 -8.52 -22.57
N ARG A 74 0.38 -9.60 -22.81
CA ARG A 74 0.93 -10.93 -23.13
C ARG A 74 1.88 -10.94 -24.33
N SER A 75 1.59 -10.18 -25.39
CA SER A 75 2.38 -10.20 -26.63
C SER A 75 3.64 -9.33 -26.56
N THR A 76 3.54 -8.14 -25.97
CA THR A 76 4.59 -7.10 -26.06
C THR A 76 5.27 -6.78 -24.72
N GLY A 77 4.69 -7.22 -23.61
CA GLY A 77 5.11 -6.85 -22.25
C GLY A 77 4.81 -5.40 -21.87
N ILE A 78 4.24 -4.60 -22.77
CA ILE A 78 3.90 -3.18 -22.57
C ILE A 78 2.69 -2.78 -23.42
N VAL A 79 1.81 -1.98 -22.83
CA VAL A 79 0.62 -1.42 -23.48
C VAL A 79 0.44 0.03 -23.06
N ARG A 80 -0.29 0.84 -23.84
CA ARG A 80 -0.65 2.20 -23.47
C ARG A 80 -2.15 2.42 -23.47
N SER A 81 -2.58 3.38 -22.67
CA SER A 81 -3.94 3.90 -22.64
C SER A 81 -3.90 5.42 -22.51
N TRP A 82 -4.97 6.07 -22.97
CA TRP A 82 -5.15 7.51 -22.80
C TRP A 82 -6.15 7.73 -21.67
N LEU A 83 -5.67 8.32 -20.59
CA LEU A 83 -6.51 8.64 -19.43
C LEU A 83 -6.08 10.00 -18.89
N TRP A 84 -7.06 10.87 -18.65
CA TRP A 84 -6.89 12.14 -17.93
C TRP A 84 -5.96 13.12 -18.64
N GLY A 85 -6.04 13.18 -19.97
CA GLY A 85 -5.22 14.08 -20.78
C GLY A 85 -3.75 13.67 -20.85
N ARG A 86 -3.41 12.43 -20.48
CA ARG A 86 -2.04 11.92 -20.47
C ARG A 86 -1.96 10.49 -20.98
N TRP A 87 -0.80 10.17 -21.53
CA TRP A 87 -0.42 8.81 -21.86
C TRP A 87 -0.06 8.04 -20.59
N MET A 88 -0.67 6.87 -20.42
CA MET A 88 -0.35 5.90 -19.39
C MET A 88 0.14 4.61 -20.03
N TYR A 89 1.44 4.34 -19.89
CA TYR A 89 2.09 3.09 -20.28
C TYR A 89 2.04 2.11 -19.11
N LYS A 90 1.71 0.85 -19.37
CA LYS A 90 1.63 -0.22 -18.38
C LYS A 90 2.54 -1.36 -18.84
N THR A 91 3.35 -1.91 -17.94
CA THR A 91 4.26 -3.02 -18.23
C THR A 91 4.13 -4.12 -17.17
N ASN A 92 4.20 -5.37 -17.61
CA ASN A 92 4.43 -6.52 -16.73
C ASN A 92 5.77 -7.23 -17.03
N ASN A 93 6.61 -6.64 -17.88
CA ASN A 93 7.93 -7.16 -18.20
C ASN A 93 8.93 -6.80 -17.07
N PRO A 94 9.61 -7.79 -16.44
CA PRO A 94 10.57 -7.56 -15.36
C PRO A 94 11.76 -6.70 -15.74
N GLU A 95 12.23 -6.75 -16.99
CA GLU A 95 13.35 -5.92 -17.44
C GLU A 95 12.96 -4.44 -17.58
N TYR A 96 11.73 -4.17 -18.05
CA TYR A 96 11.20 -2.81 -18.04
C TYR A 96 10.95 -2.35 -16.61
N ALA A 97 10.39 -3.20 -15.75
CA ALA A 97 10.18 -2.92 -14.34
C ALA A 97 11.50 -2.60 -13.62
N ARG A 98 12.58 -3.34 -13.92
CA ARG A 98 13.94 -3.08 -13.42
C ARG A 98 14.38 -1.64 -13.72
N GLN A 99 14.21 -1.18 -14.96
CA GLN A 99 14.56 0.21 -15.31
C GLN A 99 13.74 1.22 -14.50
N LEU A 100 12.43 0.98 -14.34
CA LEU A 100 11.53 1.81 -13.52
C LEU A 100 11.96 1.88 -12.05
N PHE A 101 12.39 0.76 -11.49
CA PHE A 101 12.80 0.65 -10.09
C PHE A 101 14.16 1.29 -9.82
N LEU A 102 15.10 1.17 -10.76
CA LEU A 102 16.49 1.60 -10.55
C LEU A 102 16.75 3.06 -10.98
N LYS A 103 16.12 3.54 -12.06
CA LYS A 103 16.37 4.91 -12.59
C LYS A 103 15.45 5.95 -11.95
N THR A 104 15.54 6.14 -10.63
CA THR A 104 14.59 6.96 -9.86
C THR A 104 14.60 8.47 -10.14
N THR A 105 15.64 8.99 -10.81
CA THR A 105 15.70 10.38 -11.28
C THR A 105 14.85 10.60 -12.53
N VAL A 106 14.71 9.55 -13.35
CA VAL A 106 13.93 9.53 -14.59
C VAL A 106 12.48 9.17 -14.33
N PHE A 107 12.26 8.15 -13.49
CA PHE A 107 10.95 7.65 -13.11
C PHE A 107 10.57 8.21 -11.73
N GLN A 108 9.92 9.37 -11.73
CA GLN A 108 9.57 10.10 -10.50
C GLN A 108 8.15 9.81 -10.04
N LYS A 109 7.89 10.00 -8.75
CA LYS A 109 6.53 10.03 -8.21
C LYS A 109 5.83 11.33 -8.62
N ILE A 110 4.51 11.29 -8.74
CA ILE A 110 3.71 12.49 -8.93
C ILE A 110 3.50 13.12 -7.55
N GLU A 111 4.07 14.29 -7.33
CA GLU A 111 3.91 15.08 -6.11
C GLU A 111 2.53 15.78 -6.14
N LEU A 112 1.48 15.03 -5.81
CA LEU A 112 0.10 15.55 -5.82
C LEU A 112 -0.07 16.80 -4.96
N HIS A 113 0.69 16.92 -3.88
CA HIS A 113 0.69 18.10 -3.01
C HIS A 113 1.23 19.36 -3.71
N ASN A 114 2.08 19.22 -4.74
CA ASN A 114 2.55 20.34 -5.55
C ASN A 114 1.59 20.67 -6.71
N VAL A 115 0.93 19.66 -7.28
CA VAL A 115 0.10 19.83 -8.49
C VAL A 115 -1.36 20.15 -8.19
N VAL A 116 -1.93 19.52 -7.18
CA VAL A 116 -3.35 19.63 -6.79
C VAL A 116 -3.49 19.63 -5.24
N PRO A 117 -2.94 20.63 -4.53
CA PRO A 117 -2.82 20.61 -3.07
C PRO A 117 -4.14 20.45 -2.30
N TYR A 118 -5.27 20.81 -2.92
CA TYR A 118 -6.59 20.77 -2.31
C TYR A 118 -7.22 19.38 -2.27
N VAL A 119 -6.68 18.39 -3.00
CA VAL A 119 -7.27 17.04 -2.99
C VAL A 119 -7.03 16.35 -1.67
N PHE A 120 -7.98 15.52 -1.22
CA PHE A 120 -7.94 14.90 0.10
C PHE A 120 -6.62 14.16 0.37
N ARG A 121 -6.07 13.44 -0.61
CA ARG A 121 -4.76 12.76 -0.47
C ARG A 121 -3.61 13.73 -0.19
N ALA A 122 -3.60 14.87 -0.87
CA ALA A 122 -2.57 15.89 -0.71
C ALA A 122 -2.71 16.56 0.67
N VAL A 123 -3.95 16.90 1.07
CA VAL A 123 -4.23 17.46 2.40
C VAL A 123 -3.89 16.46 3.49
N ALA A 124 -4.17 15.17 3.28
CA ALA A 124 -4.00 14.16 4.32
C ALA A 124 -2.55 13.85 4.63
N ALA A 125 -1.70 13.68 3.60
CA ALA A 125 -0.35 13.16 3.76
C ALA A 125 0.76 14.09 3.24
N GLY A 126 0.44 15.21 2.57
CA GLY A 126 1.40 16.20 2.10
C GLY A 126 2.66 15.66 1.40
N GLY A 127 3.77 16.38 1.58
CA GLY A 127 5.12 15.91 1.25
C GLY A 127 5.62 14.91 2.31
N ASN A 128 6.05 13.73 1.86
CA ASN A 128 6.52 12.63 2.71
C ASN A 128 7.40 11.64 1.92
N LEU A 129 7.99 10.67 2.61
CA LEU A 129 8.92 9.69 2.02
C LEU A 129 8.36 8.95 0.79
N MET A 130 7.04 8.71 0.75
CA MET A 130 6.37 8.01 -0.34
C MET A 130 6.20 8.90 -1.59
N THR A 131 6.06 10.21 -1.39
CA THR A 131 5.65 11.18 -2.42
C THR A 131 6.82 12.00 -2.96
N GLU A 132 7.79 12.36 -2.12
CA GLU A 132 8.94 13.20 -2.48
C GLU A 132 9.86 12.57 -3.54
N ASN A 133 10.63 13.41 -4.26
CA ASN A 133 11.66 12.99 -5.21
C ASN A 133 13.06 13.54 -4.92
N GLY A 134 14.06 13.05 -5.67
CA GLY A 134 15.43 13.57 -5.65
C GLY A 134 16.04 13.69 -4.25
N ASP A 135 16.59 14.87 -3.96
CA ASP A 135 17.27 15.15 -2.69
C ASP A 135 16.29 15.21 -1.50
N HIS A 136 15.05 15.68 -1.70
CA HIS A 136 14.02 15.64 -0.64
C HIS A 136 13.72 14.19 -0.23
N PHE A 137 13.56 13.28 -1.20
CA PHE A 137 13.42 11.85 -0.89
C PHE A 137 14.63 11.30 -0.11
N LYS A 138 15.86 11.65 -0.52
CA LYS A 138 17.08 11.23 0.18
C LYS A 138 17.09 11.74 1.62
N ALA A 139 16.69 13.00 1.86
CA ALA A 139 16.60 13.59 3.20
C ALA A 139 15.60 12.85 4.10
N HIS A 140 14.40 12.57 3.58
CA HIS A 140 13.42 11.76 4.32
C HIS A 140 13.98 10.36 4.62
N ARG A 141 14.65 9.75 3.64
CA ARG A 141 15.20 8.39 3.79
C ARG A 141 16.38 8.32 4.75
N SER A 142 17.21 9.37 4.87
CA SER A 142 18.32 9.42 5.82
C SER A 142 17.84 9.53 7.26
N ILE A 143 16.74 10.26 7.50
CA ILE A 143 16.16 10.44 8.83
C ILE A 143 15.36 9.19 9.25
N VAL A 144 14.49 8.70 8.38
CA VAL A 144 13.57 7.59 8.71
C VAL A 144 14.24 6.22 8.56
N GLY A 145 15.15 6.08 7.60
CA GLY A 145 15.76 4.80 7.22
C GLY A 145 16.37 4.01 8.37
N PRO A 146 17.22 4.60 9.23
CA PRO A 146 17.84 3.90 10.35
C PRO A 146 16.84 3.20 11.27
N SER A 147 15.74 3.87 11.59
CA SER A 147 14.70 3.37 12.49
C SER A 147 13.94 2.14 11.95
N PHE A 148 13.96 1.91 10.64
CA PHE A 148 13.38 0.71 9.99
C PHE A 148 14.40 -0.40 9.72
N ARG A 149 15.71 -0.17 9.94
CA ARG A 149 16.75 -1.20 9.70
C ARG A 149 16.88 -2.19 10.85
N ARG A 150 16.45 -1.81 12.06
CA ARG A 150 16.54 -2.62 13.27
C ARG A 150 15.68 -3.89 13.23
N ALA A 151 16.02 -4.83 14.11
CA ALA A 151 15.14 -5.95 14.43
C ALA A 151 13.99 -5.46 15.33
N TRP A 152 12.81 -6.05 15.17
CA TRP A 152 11.67 -5.81 16.03
C TRP A 152 11.56 -6.99 17.00
N PRO A 153 11.74 -6.79 18.31
CA PRO A 153 11.71 -7.88 19.27
C PRO A 153 10.39 -8.65 19.17
N VAL A 154 10.48 -9.98 19.18
CA VAL A 154 9.28 -10.84 19.16
C VAL A 154 8.35 -10.55 20.34
N SER A 155 8.91 -10.12 21.48
CA SER A 155 8.16 -9.71 22.67
C SER A 155 7.15 -8.58 22.39
N THR A 156 7.44 -7.64 21.49
CA THR A 156 6.54 -6.54 21.13
C THR A 156 5.23 -7.03 20.52
N PHE A 157 5.25 -8.18 19.83
CA PHE A 157 4.08 -8.75 19.19
C PHE A 157 3.23 -9.61 20.13
N ARG A 158 3.84 -10.16 21.19
CA ARG A 158 3.24 -11.20 22.04
C ARG A 158 1.86 -10.81 22.58
N ILE A 159 1.73 -9.63 23.18
CA ILE A 159 0.48 -9.16 23.80
C ILE A 159 -0.63 -9.05 22.75
N HIS A 160 -0.34 -8.44 21.60
CA HIS A 160 -1.32 -8.29 20.52
C HIS A 160 -1.70 -9.62 19.88
N MET A 161 -0.75 -10.56 19.76
CA MET A 161 -1.04 -11.91 19.27
C MET A 161 -1.93 -12.70 20.24
N GLN A 162 -1.71 -12.55 21.56
CA GLN A 162 -2.59 -13.14 22.58
C GLN A 162 -4.01 -12.56 22.52
N LYS A 163 -4.14 -11.24 22.35
CA LYS A 163 -5.44 -10.59 22.13
C LYS A 163 -6.14 -11.14 20.89
N LEU A 164 -5.42 -11.29 19.76
CA LEU A 164 -5.96 -11.90 18.55
C LEU A 164 -6.37 -13.37 18.76
N GLU A 165 -5.55 -14.17 19.43
CA GLU A 165 -5.87 -15.55 19.80
C GLU A 165 -7.20 -15.63 20.59
N ASN A 166 -7.39 -14.74 21.56
CA ASN A 166 -8.60 -14.67 22.36
C ASN A 166 -9.85 -14.34 21.52
N ILE A 167 -9.74 -13.42 20.56
CA ILE A 167 -10.85 -13.11 19.64
C ILE A 167 -11.21 -14.35 18.81
N ILE A 168 -10.20 -15.04 18.26
CA ILE A 168 -10.41 -16.24 17.46
C ILE A 168 -11.07 -17.34 18.29
N ARG A 169 -10.62 -17.58 19.53
CA ARG A 169 -11.23 -18.59 20.42
C ARG A 169 -12.68 -18.28 20.78
N ARG A 170 -13.02 -17.01 20.97
CA ARG A 170 -14.38 -16.57 21.35
C ARG A 170 -15.36 -16.68 20.20
N GLN A 171 -14.94 -16.31 18.99
CA GLN A 171 -15.84 -16.26 17.82
C GLN A 171 -15.81 -17.57 17.04
N GLY A 172 -14.61 -18.13 16.78
CA GLY A 172 -14.37 -19.49 16.28
C GLY A 172 -14.91 -19.79 14.88
N ALA A 173 -16.22 -19.78 14.72
CA ALA A 173 -16.92 -20.03 13.47
C ALA A 173 -17.24 -18.73 12.74
N ALA A 174 -17.11 -18.74 11.41
CA ALA A 174 -17.39 -17.63 10.51
C ALA A 174 -16.78 -16.28 10.96
N LEU A 175 -15.54 -16.31 11.46
CA LEU A 175 -14.84 -15.09 11.87
C LEU A 175 -14.53 -14.23 10.65
N ASP A 176 -14.90 -12.94 10.68
CA ASP A 176 -14.40 -11.95 9.72
C ASP A 176 -12.90 -11.72 9.96
N VAL A 177 -12.10 -12.45 9.18
CA VAL A 177 -10.65 -12.44 9.29
C VAL A 177 -10.06 -11.10 8.87
N LEU A 178 -10.66 -10.43 7.88
CA LEU A 178 -10.15 -9.13 7.45
C LEU A 178 -10.25 -8.11 8.58
N GLN A 179 -11.40 -8.04 9.26
CA GLN A 179 -11.58 -7.13 10.39
C GLN A 179 -10.71 -7.52 11.59
N ALA A 180 -10.52 -8.80 11.86
CA ALA A 180 -9.58 -9.26 12.90
C ALA A 180 -8.13 -8.85 12.57
N CYS A 181 -7.67 -9.09 11.34
CA CYS A 181 -6.33 -8.72 10.88
C CYS A 181 -6.11 -7.21 10.87
N ARG A 182 -7.10 -6.41 10.44
CA ARG A 182 -7.04 -4.95 10.51
C ARG A 182 -6.88 -4.47 11.96
N ARG A 183 -7.68 -4.97 12.90
CA ARG A 183 -7.56 -4.57 14.32
C ARG A 183 -6.19 -4.96 14.89
N ALA A 184 -5.75 -6.19 14.64
CA ALA A 184 -4.46 -6.67 15.14
C ALA A 184 -3.27 -5.88 14.60
N THR A 185 -3.25 -5.63 13.29
CA THR A 185 -2.18 -4.84 12.66
C THR A 185 -2.17 -3.39 13.13
N LEU A 186 -3.35 -2.81 13.44
CA LEU A 186 -3.43 -1.44 13.95
C LEU A 186 -2.76 -1.31 15.31
N ASP A 187 -3.08 -2.20 16.25
CA ASP A 187 -2.49 -2.16 17.59
C ASP A 187 -0.97 -2.43 17.54
N VAL A 188 -0.55 -3.44 16.76
CA VAL A 188 0.89 -3.74 16.58
C VAL A 188 1.64 -2.53 16.00
N LEU A 189 1.08 -1.89 14.95
CA LEU A 189 1.69 -0.71 14.35
C LEU A 189 1.66 0.48 15.29
N GLY A 190 0.60 0.66 16.06
CA GLY A 190 0.53 1.71 17.05
C GLY A 190 1.66 1.60 18.08
N GLN A 191 1.89 0.39 18.58
CA GLN A 191 2.96 0.13 19.54
C GLN A 191 4.34 0.35 18.91
N ILE A 192 4.54 -0.09 17.67
CA ILE A 192 5.83 -0.03 16.97
C ILE A 192 6.15 1.38 16.44
N ILE A 193 5.14 2.07 15.91
CA ILE A 193 5.29 3.39 15.31
C ILE A 193 5.29 4.46 16.39
N MET A 194 4.35 4.41 17.33
CA MET A 194 4.09 5.50 18.28
C MET A 194 4.33 5.11 19.74
N GLY A 195 4.56 3.84 20.04
CA GLY A 195 4.60 3.34 21.42
C GLY A 195 3.24 3.47 22.10
N ALA A 196 2.14 3.35 21.35
CA ALA A 196 0.78 3.53 21.84
C ALA A 196 -0.10 2.33 21.46
N ASP A 197 -0.84 1.79 22.44
CA ASP A 197 -1.91 0.82 22.19
C ASP A 197 -3.19 1.57 21.82
N PHE A 198 -3.74 1.29 20.64
CA PHE A 198 -5.00 1.90 20.17
C PHE A 198 -6.22 1.18 20.75
N GLY A 199 -6.03 0.02 21.36
CA GLY A 199 -7.10 -0.79 21.93
C GLY A 199 -8.08 -1.31 20.87
N ALA A 200 -7.67 -1.40 19.61
CA ALA A 200 -8.55 -1.80 18.51
C ALA A 200 -9.00 -3.27 18.63
N LEU A 201 -8.19 -4.13 19.25
CA LEU A 201 -8.59 -5.50 19.58
C LEU A 201 -9.54 -5.59 20.78
N ASP A 202 -9.54 -4.60 21.67
CA ASP A 202 -10.35 -4.60 22.91
C ASP A 202 -11.69 -3.87 22.74
N ASN A 203 -11.71 -2.79 21.95
CA ASN A 203 -12.89 -1.96 21.71
C ASN A 203 -13.17 -1.81 20.21
N THR A 204 -14.28 -2.39 19.76
CA THR A 204 -14.71 -2.35 18.35
C THR A 204 -15.30 -1.00 17.93
N ASP A 205 -15.72 -0.17 18.88
CA ASP A 205 -16.52 1.03 18.65
C ASP A 205 -15.75 2.31 19.02
N GLY A 206 -14.41 2.25 18.99
CA GLY A 206 -13.56 3.37 19.32
C GLY A 206 -13.65 4.49 18.27
N GLU A 207 -13.93 5.73 18.69
CA GLU A 207 -14.02 6.90 17.80
C GLU A 207 -12.76 7.06 16.91
N LEU A 208 -11.58 6.82 17.47
CA LEU A 208 -10.31 6.94 16.75
C LEU A 208 -10.17 5.89 15.63
N LEU A 209 -10.67 4.68 15.87
CA LEU A 209 -10.67 3.60 14.89
C LEU A 209 -11.56 3.95 13.68
N GLU A 210 -12.77 4.46 13.94
CA GLU A 210 -13.67 4.94 12.88
C GLU A 210 -13.07 6.09 12.07
N ILE A 211 -12.42 7.05 12.75
CA ILE A 211 -11.71 8.16 12.10
C ILE A 211 -10.59 7.63 11.19
N CYS A 212 -9.81 6.66 11.66
CA CYS A 212 -8.72 6.08 10.87
C CYS A 212 -9.27 5.39 9.62
N TRP A 213 -10.31 4.58 9.75
CA TRP A 213 -10.94 3.91 8.61
C TRP A 213 -11.49 4.90 7.58
N ASP A 214 -12.23 5.92 8.03
CA ASP A 214 -12.80 6.92 7.13
C ASP A 214 -11.72 7.74 6.40
N VAL A 215 -10.62 8.11 7.07
CA VAL A 215 -9.48 8.80 6.43
C VAL A 215 -8.83 7.93 5.35
N VAL A 216 -8.62 6.64 5.63
CA VAL A 216 -8.03 5.72 4.65
C VAL A 216 -8.95 5.51 3.46
N GLU A 217 -10.23 5.24 3.70
CA GLU A 217 -11.24 5.04 2.64
C GLU A 217 -11.44 6.28 1.77
N ALA A 218 -11.55 7.46 2.38
CA ALA A 218 -11.70 8.72 1.67
C ALA A 218 -10.48 9.01 0.78
N GLY A 219 -9.29 8.59 1.21
CA GLY A 219 -8.08 8.66 0.40
C GLY A 219 -8.20 7.91 -0.93
N ILE A 220 -9.04 6.89 -1.05
CA ILE A 220 -9.02 5.94 -2.19
C ILE A 220 -10.35 5.87 -2.96
N GLU A 221 -11.23 6.85 -2.75
CA GLU A 221 -12.57 6.89 -3.33
C GLU A 221 -12.54 7.22 -4.85
N PRO A 222 -13.00 6.31 -5.75
CA PRO A 222 -12.88 6.47 -7.20
C PRO A 222 -13.40 7.78 -7.76
N LEU A 223 -14.52 8.27 -7.22
CA LEU A 223 -15.16 9.49 -7.67
C LEU A 223 -14.19 10.67 -7.59
N TYR A 224 -13.50 10.82 -6.46
CA TYR A 224 -12.54 11.90 -6.23
C TYR A 224 -11.18 11.64 -6.89
N LEU A 225 -10.83 10.39 -7.21
CA LEU A 225 -9.64 10.08 -8.01
C LEU A 225 -9.82 10.48 -9.47
N VAL A 226 -11.01 10.26 -10.03
CA VAL A 226 -11.32 10.60 -11.42
C VAL A 226 -11.68 12.09 -11.55
N PHE A 227 -12.35 12.65 -10.55
CA PHE A 227 -12.78 14.05 -10.54
C PHE A 227 -12.22 14.79 -9.31
N PRO A 228 -10.90 15.03 -9.25
CA PRO A 228 -10.25 15.64 -8.08
C PRO A 228 -10.79 17.02 -7.75
N PHE A 229 -11.28 17.78 -8.73
CA PHE A 229 -11.86 19.10 -8.51
C PHE A 229 -13.06 19.10 -7.55
N LEU A 230 -13.74 17.96 -7.38
CA LEU A 230 -14.84 17.80 -6.41
C LEU A 230 -14.39 18.00 -4.96
N ASP A 231 -13.10 17.80 -4.65
CA ASP A 231 -12.55 18.07 -3.31
C ASP A 231 -12.56 19.55 -2.92
N LYS A 232 -12.72 20.47 -3.89
CA LYS A 232 -12.92 21.90 -3.58
C LYS A 232 -14.28 22.20 -2.95
N PHE A 233 -15.25 21.32 -3.17
CA PHE A 233 -16.63 21.48 -2.73
C PHE A 233 -17.07 20.23 -1.96
N PRO A 234 -16.43 19.92 -0.81
CA PRO A 234 -16.73 18.70 -0.08
C PRO A 234 -18.15 18.79 0.49
N VAL A 235 -18.99 17.82 0.16
CA VAL A 235 -20.39 17.71 0.63
C VAL A 235 -20.66 16.31 1.18
N GLY A 236 -21.64 16.18 2.07
CA GLY A 236 -22.08 14.89 2.61
C GLY A 236 -20.95 14.08 3.27
N LYS A 237 -20.75 12.84 2.83
CA LYS A 237 -19.67 11.95 3.33
C LYS A 237 -18.30 12.63 3.23
N ARG A 238 -18.02 13.34 2.14
CA ARG A 238 -16.70 13.94 1.92
C ARG A 238 -16.38 15.07 2.89
N ALA A 239 -17.36 15.91 3.21
CA ALA A 239 -17.21 16.96 4.23
C ALA A 239 -16.88 16.36 5.61
N ARG A 240 -17.57 15.27 5.97
CA ARG A 240 -17.28 14.48 7.18
C ARG A 240 -15.85 13.96 7.16
N SER A 241 -15.38 13.39 6.05
CA SER A 241 -14.02 12.87 5.96
C SER A 241 -12.96 13.95 6.10
N PHE A 242 -13.17 15.15 5.55
CA PHE A 242 -12.27 16.28 5.82
C PHE A 242 -12.29 16.73 7.30
N ALA A 243 -13.44 16.63 7.98
CA ALA A 243 -13.52 16.92 9.42
C ALA A 243 -12.80 15.86 10.26
N ASN A 244 -12.97 14.58 9.93
CA ASN A 244 -12.26 13.46 10.54
C ASN A 244 -10.75 13.54 10.29
N LEU A 245 -10.34 13.96 9.10
CA LEU A 245 -8.93 14.21 8.79
C LEU A 245 -8.32 15.26 9.72
N LYS A 246 -9.03 16.35 10.03
CA LYS A 246 -8.56 17.35 10.99
C LYS A 246 -8.43 16.78 12.41
N LYS A 247 -9.35 15.90 12.83
CA LYS A 247 -9.23 15.20 14.13
C LYS A 247 -8.00 14.29 14.15
N PHE A 248 -7.80 13.53 13.08
CA PHE A 248 -6.66 12.64 12.93
C PHE A 248 -5.33 13.39 12.94
N HIS A 249 -5.22 14.51 12.21
CA HIS A 249 -4.02 15.37 12.25
C HIS A 249 -3.72 15.87 13.66
N ARG A 250 -4.73 16.38 14.39
CA ARG A 250 -4.55 16.83 15.78
C ARG A 250 -4.08 15.71 16.70
N PHE A 251 -4.61 14.51 16.53
CA PHE A 251 -4.16 13.34 17.29
C PHE A 251 -2.66 13.10 17.05
N ILE A 252 -2.24 12.99 15.79
CA ILE A 252 -0.83 12.77 15.43
C ILE A 252 0.08 13.88 15.96
N GLU A 253 -0.34 15.14 15.80
CA GLU A 253 0.41 16.30 16.31
C GLU A 253 0.57 16.25 17.83
N SER A 254 -0.51 15.95 18.57
CA SER A 254 -0.45 15.81 20.02
C SER A 254 0.48 14.67 20.47
N THR A 255 0.53 13.56 19.73
CA THR A 255 1.46 12.46 20.00
C THR A 255 2.91 12.88 19.76
N ILE A 256 3.18 13.60 18.66
CA ILE A 256 4.51 14.13 18.34
C ILE A 256 4.99 15.08 19.43
N ASP A 257 4.12 16.00 19.87
CA ASP A 257 4.47 16.99 20.89
C ASP A 257 4.73 16.33 22.24
N ALA A 258 3.91 15.36 22.65
CA ALA A 258 4.15 14.59 23.87
C ALA A 258 5.51 13.85 23.84
N LYS A 259 5.85 13.22 22.71
CA LYS A 259 7.15 12.55 22.51
C LYS A 259 8.33 13.51 22.54
N ARG A 260 8.19 14.69 21.93
CA ARG A 260 9.20 15.76 22.00
C ARG A 260 9.44 16.21 23.42
N THR A 261 8.38 16.47 24.19
CA THR A 261 8.50 16.87 25.60
C THR A 261 9.24 15.81 26.41
N GLU A 262 8.94 14.53 26.20
CA GLU A 262 9.62 13.44 26.90
C GLU A 262 11.10 13.34 26.53
N LEU A 263 11.46 13.46 25.24
CA LEU A 263 12.86 13.50 24.80
C LEU A 263 13.61 14.71 25.37
N HIS A 264 12.98 15.89 25.43
CA HIS A 264 13.60 17.07 26.04
C HIS A 264 13.85 16.89 27.53
N ARG A 265 12.97 16.19 28.24
CA ARG A 265 13.10 15.89 29.67
C ARG A 265 14.19 14.86 29.95
N ARG A 266 14.28 13.82 29.13
CA ARG A 266 15.22 12.70 29.28
C ARG A 266 16.63 13.01 28.78
N GLY A 267 16.75 13.88 27.77
CA GLY A 267 18.00 14.12 27.06
C GLY A 267 18.24 13.09 25.94
N LYS A 268 19.50 12.94 25.53
CA LYS A 268 19.88 12.01 24.47
C LYS A 268 19.73 10.57 24.96
N LEU A 269 19.05 9.74 24.16
CA LEU A 269 18.86 8.33 24.47
C LEU A 269 20.20 7.57 24.50
N SER A 270 20.33 6.61 25.40
CA SER A 270 21.40 5.60 25.35
C SER A 270 21.20 4.66 24.15
N ASP A 271 22.22 3.83 23.85
CA ASP A 271 22.08 2.83 22.79
C ASP A 271 21.04 1.75 23.13
N GLU A 272 20.96 1.35 24.40
CA GLU A 272 19.93 0.43 24.89
C GLU A 272 18.53 1.05 24.76
N GLU A 273 18.36 2.31 25.18
CA GLU A 273 17.07 2.99 25.07
C GLU A 273 16.64 3.18 23.61
N ARG A 274 17.58 3.50 22.70
CA ARG A 274 17.30 3.57 21.26
C ARG A 274 16.83 2.24 20.69
N ASN A 275 17.36 1.12 21.18
CA ASN A 275 16.94 -0.21 20.72
C ASN A 275 15.49 -0.52 21.09
N GLU A 276 15.00 -0.01 22.22
CA GLU A 276 13.63 -0.23 22.70
C GLU A 276 12.63 0.87 22.31
N ALA A 277 13.10 2.06 21.93
CA ALA A 277 12.26 3.21 21.58
C ALA A 277 11.33 2.91 20.38
N ASP A 278 10.16 3.52 20.29
CA ASP A 278 9.30 3.42 19.10
C ASP A 278 9.87 4.21 17.89
N LEU A 279 9.36 3.94 16.70
CA LEU A 279 9.80 4.59 15.46
C LEU A 279 9.70 6.12 15.52
N LEU A 280 8.62 6.65 16.09
CA LEU A 280 8.36 8.09 16.15
C LEU A 280 9.38 8.78 17.06
N THR A 281 9.69 8.19 18.21
CA THR A 281 10.77 8.67 19.09
C THR A 281 12.09 8.79 18.33
N LEU A 282 12.49 7.74 17.60
CA LEU A 282 13.73 7.75 16.82
C LEU A 282 13.70 8.76 15.66
N MET A 283 12.55 8.90 15.00
CA MET A 283 12.37 9.90 13.93
C MET A 283 12.48 11.33 14.47
N ILE A 284 11.94 11.61 15.65
CA ILE A 284 12.07 12.92 16.31
C ILE A 284 13.52 13.17 16.68
N GLU A 285 14.21 12.22 17.33
CA GLU A 285 15.63 12.36 17.68
C GLU A 285 16.50 12.65 16.44
N ALA A 286 16.31 11.88 15.37
CA ALA A 286 17.03 12.08 14.10
C ALA A 286 16.65 13.40 13.41
N HIS A 287 15.39 13.82 13.48
CA HIS A 287 14.93 15.10 12.94
C HIS A 287 15.57 16.29 13.66
N GLU A 288 15.58 16.29 14.99
CA GLU A 288 16.21 17.37 15.77
C GLU A 288 17.73 17.39 15.58
N TYR A 289 18.37 16.21 15.50
CA TYR A 289 19.80 16.12 15.20
C TYR A 289 20.14 16.74 13.84
N THR A 290 19.39 16.39 12.79
CA THR A 290 19.64 16.85 11.42
C THR A 290 19.30 18.34 11.20
N LYS A 291 18.40 18.93 12.00
CA LYS A 291 18.19 20.39 11.99
C LYS A 291 19.44 21.18 12.38
N VAL A 292 20.26 20.64 13.28
CA VAL A 292 21.48 21.30 13.78
C VAL A 292 22.69 20.96 12.92
N HIS A 293 22.86 19.69 12.55
CA HIS A 293 24.08 19.19 11.90
C HIS A 293 23.98 19.10 10.38
N GLY A 294 22.76 19.24 9.82
CA GLY A 294 22.47 18.91 8.43
C GLY A 294 22.34 17.40 8.21
N ALA A 295 21.73 17.03 7.09
CA ALA A 295 21.72 15.68 6.56
C ALA A 295 22.59 15.62 5.31
N PHE A 296 23.35 14.55 5.11
CA PHE A 296 24.25 14.41 3.96
C PHE A 296 23.95 13.10 3.21
N ASP A 297 24.14 13.12 1.90
CA ASP A 297 24.11 11.88 1.12
C ASP A 297 25.45 11.14 1.17
N GLU A 298 25.49 9.98 0.51
CA GLU A 298 26.67 9.10 0.46
C GLU A 298 27.93 9.75 -0.12
N ASN A 299 27.80 10.87 -0.85
CA ASN A 299 28.91 11.62 -1.43
C ASN A 299 29.25 12.87 -0.60
N GLY A 300 28.67 13.02 0.59
CA GLY A 300 28.87 14.19 1.46
C GLY A 300 28.13 15.44 0.99
N LYS A 301 27.18 15.34 0.04
CA LYS A 301 26.36 16.48 -0.39
C LYS A 301 25.33 16.79 0.69
N LEU A 302 25.24 18.06 1.10
CA LEU A 302 24.20 18.54 2.01
C LEU A 302 22.81 18.37 1.35
N LEU A 303 21.91 17.73 2.08
CA LEU A 303 20.52 17.49 1.70
C LEU A 303 19.59 18.57 2.29
N PRO A 304 18.42 18.80 1.67
CA PRO A 304 17.39 19.67 2.24
C PRO A 304 16.98 19.23 3.65
N SER A 305 16.77 20.18 4.56
CA SER A 305 16.24 19.87 5.88
C SER A 305 14.77 19.50 5.81
N MET A 306 14.40 18.39 6.45
CA MET A 306 13.00 18.00 6.61
C MET A 306 12.31 18.95 7.59
N THR A 307 11.09 19.37 7.29
CA THR A 307 10.26 20.23 8.15
C THR A 307 9.53 19.43 9.23
N SER A 308 9.03 20.12 10.27
CA SER A 308 8.14 19.48 11.26
C SER A 308 6.82 18.99 10.64
N GLU A 309 6.36 19.65 9.58
CA GLU A 309 5.19 19.23 8.82
C GLU A 309 5.46 17.91 8.08
N GLU A 310 6.60 17.80 7.40
CA GLU A 310 7.04 16.57 6.73
C GLU A 310 7.27 15.42 7.72
N LEU A 311 7.74 15.70 8.94
CA LEU A 311 7.80 14.70 10.02
C LEU A 311 6.40 14.15 10.34
N ARG A 312 5.41 15.03 10.58
CA ARG A 312 4.01 14.64 10.82
C ARG A 312 3.44 13.84 9.65
N ASN A 313 3.71 14.29 8.43
CA ASN A 313 3.27 13.64 7.20
C ASN A 313 3.89 12.24 7.02
N ASN A 314 5.17 12.07 7.39
CA ASN A 314 5.82 10.75 7.45
C ASN A 314 5.15 9.84 8.49
N THR A 315 4.83 10.36 9.68
CA THR A 315 4.12 9.60 10.72
C THR A 315 2.74 9.12 10.23
N ILE A 316 1.99 10.02 9.58
CA ILE A 316 0.67 9.70 8.98
C ILE A 316 0.81 8.58 7.95
N ILE A 317 1.75 8.70 7.01
CA ILE A 317 1.86 7.71 5.93
C ILE A 317 2.36 6.36 6.44
N PHE A 318 3.22 6.29 7.46
CA PHE A 318 3.64 5.01 8.03
C PHE A 318 2.52 4.30 8.78
N PHE A 319 1.71 5.06 9.51
CA PHE A 319 0.52 4.53 10.17
C PHE A 319 -0.47 3.95 9.14
N VAL A 320 -0.86 4.75 8.14
CA VAL A 320 -1.84 4.32 7.12
C VAL A 320 -1.30 3.21 6.22
N ALA A 321 -0.08 3.35 5.69
CA ALA A 321 0.46 2.40 4.72
C ALA A 321 0.86 1.07 5.35
N GLY A 322 1.31 1.07 6.61
CA GLY A 322 1.67 -0.15 7.32
C GLY A 322 0.46 -1.03 7.65
N HIS A 323 -0.68 -0.41 7.95
CA HIS A 323 -1.86 -1.05 8.52
C HIS A 323 -2.60 -1.90 7.49
N ASP A 324 -3.24 -1.25 6.53
CA ASP A 324 -4.12 -1.91 5.57
C ASP A 324 -3.37 -2.93 4.69
N ALA A 325 -2.15 -2.59 4.25
CA ALA A 325 -1.38 -3.47 3.40
C ALA A 325 -1.00 -4.79 4.11
N THR A 326 -0.63 -4.72 5.39
CA THR A 326 -0.30 -5.91 6.18
C THR A 326 -1.56 -6.72 6.48
N ALA A 327 -2.67 -6.06 6.82
CA ALA A 327 -3.95 -6.73 7.09
C ALA A 327 -4.46 -7.51 5.88
N TYR A 328 -4.41 -6.91 4.68
CA TYR A 328 -4.84 -7.57 3.44
C TYR A 328 -3.94 -8.74 3.06
N SER A 329 -2.61 -8.57 3.22
CA SER A 329 -1.64 -9.65 2.97
C SER A 329 -1.87 -10.84 3.90
N LEU A 330 -2.07 -10.58 5.20
CA LEU A 330 -2.40 -11.59 6.21
C LEU A 330 -3.72 -12.30 5.88
N SER A 331 -4.76 -11.54 5.55
CA SER A 331 -6.07 -12.10 5.23
C SER A 331 -5.99 -13.06 4.04
N HIS A 332 -5.23 -12.71 3.00
CA HIS A 332 -5.02 -13.60 1.86
C HIS A 332 -4.18 -14.83 2.22
N LEU A 333 -3.12 -14.68 3.01
CA LEU A 333 -2.33 -15.81 3.52
C LEU A 333 -3.20 -16.82 4.27
N LEU A 334 -4.10 -16.35 5.14
CA LEU A 334 -5.01 -17.21 5.90
C LEU A 334 -6.01 -17.91 5.00
N ALA A 335 -6.55 -17.22 3.99
CA ALA A 335 -7.45 -17.81 3.00
C ALA A 335 -6.75 -18.92 2.18
N GLU A 336 -5.54 -18.67 1.70
CA GLU A 336 -4.76 -19.68 0.96
C GLU A 336 -4.46 -20.91 1.83
N LEU A 337 -4.08 -20.73 3.10
CA LEU A 337 -3.86 -21.86 4.01
C LEU A 337 -5.14 -22.59 4.42
N ALA A 338 -6.29 -21.92 4.40
CA ALA A 338 -7.58 -22.55 4.61
C ALA A 338 -7.98 -23.47 3.45
N LEU A 339 -7.51 -23.15 2.23
CA LEU A 339 -7.70 -23.94 1.02
C LEU A 339 -6.69 -25.08 0.86
N HIS A 340 -5.55 -25.01 1.56
CA HIS A 340 -4.44 -25.96 1.46
C HIS A 340 -4.09 -26.56 2.84
N PRO A 341 -4.95 -27.43 3.39
CA PRO A 341 -4.76 -28.00 4.73
C PRO A 341 -3.47 -28.83 4.87
N ASP A 342 -2.96 -29.41 3.78
CA ASP A 342 -1.69 -30.13 3.76
C ASP A 342 -0.51 -29.17 4.01
N ILE A 343 -0.54 -27.97 3.44
CA ILE A 343 0.49 -26.94 3.65
C ILE A 343 0.38 -26.38 5.06
N GLN A 344 -0.85 -26.16 5.55
CA GLN A 344 -1.12 -25.74 6.93
C GLN A 344 -0.54 -26.76 7.93
N GLN A 345 -0.72 -28.06 7.68
CA GLN A 345 -0.15 -29.11 8.52
C GLN A 345 1.38 -29.15 8.45
N ARG A 346 1.99 -29.06 7.26
CA ARG A 346 3.47 -29.01 7.14
C ARG A 346 4.07 -27.81 7.87
N ALA A 347 3.45 -26.63 7.75
CA ALA A 347 3.87 -25.44 8.47
C ALA A 347 3.77 -25.64 9.99
N ARG A 348 2.69 -26.27 10.46
CA ARG A 348 2.52 -26.63 11.87
C ARG A 348 3.61 -27.58 12.36
N ASP A 349 3.86 -28.67 11.66
CA ASP A 349 4.87 -29.66 12.04
C ASP A 349 6.26 -29.01 12.14
N ARG A 350 6.59 -28.14 11.18
CA ARG A 350 7.81 -27.34 11.20
C ARG A 350 7.87 -26.42 12.43
N VAL A 351 6.79 -25.72 12.75
CA VAL A 351 6.74 -24.85 13.94
C VAL A 351 6.93 -25.67 15.23
N ILE A 352 6.21 -26.77 15.39
CA ILE A 352 6.30 -27.66 16.56
C ILE A 352 7.73 -28.19 16.73
N SER A 353 8.42 -28.51 15.64
CA SER A 353 9.81 -29.00 15.70
C SER A 353 10.80 -28.01 16.32
N VAL A 354 10.48 -26.70 16.29
CA VAL A 354 11.37 -25.63 16.78
C VAL A 354 10.93 -25.11 18.14
N ILE A 355 9.63 -24.85 18.33
CA ILE A 355 9.11 -24.19 19.55
C ILE A 355 8.43 -25.15 20.53
N GLY A 356 8.32 -26.44 20.18
CA GLY A 356 7.55 -27.44 20.92
C GLY A 356 6.04 -27.34 20.70
N ASP A 357 5.26 -28.23 21.32
CA ASP A 357 3.79 -28.30 21.19
C ASP A 357 3.05 -27.91 22.49
N LYS A 358 3.56 -26.91 23.22
CA LYS A 358 2.93 -26.44 24.45
C LYS A 358 1.86 -25.37 24.17
N PRO A 359 0.71 -25.37 24.88
CA PRO A 359 -0.37 -24.40 24.66
C PRO A 359 0.01 -22.93 24.80
N ASP A 360 1.12 -22.61 25.46
CA ASP A 360 1.65 -21.25 25.69
C ASP A 360 2.94 -20.96 24.90
N ALA A 361 3.44 -21.90 24.09
CA ALA A 361 4.67 -21.75 23.31
C ALA A 361 4.63 -20.54 22.37
N PHE A 362 5.63 -19.68 22.44
CA PHE A 362 5.77 -18.50 21.57
C PHE A 362 7.25 -18.37 21.21
N PRO A 363 7.60 -18.10 19.95
CA PRO A 363 9.00 -18.12 19.52
C PRO A 363 9.86 -17.09 20.27
N THR A 364 11.12 -17.41 20.50
CA THR A 364 12.18 -16.40 20.76
C THR A 364 12.62 -15.73 19.46
N ASP A 365 13.45 -14.69 19.54
CA ASP A 365 14.03 -14.05 18.35
C ASP A 365 14.90 -15.04 17.53
N GLU A 366 15.65 -15.93 18.20
CA GLU A 366 16.46 -16.98 17.56
C GLU A 366 15.57 -18.02 16.86
N GLN A 367 14.51 -18.48 17.53
CA GLN A 367 13.56 -19.44 16.94
C GLN A 367 12.79 -18.84 15.77
N LEU A 368 12.46 -17.54 15.83
CA LEU A 368 11.86 -16.83 14.69
C LEU A 368 12.80 -16.80 13.48
N HIS A 369 14.11 -16.67 13.71
CA HIS A 369 15.12 -16.74 12.67
C HIS A 369 15.23 -18.16 12.08
N GLU A 370 15.21 -19.20 12.92
CA GLU A 370 15.25 -20.59 12.48
C GLU A 370 14.03 -20.98 11.61
N LEU A 371 12.87 -20.36 11.87
CA LEU A 371 11.63 -20.54 11.11
C LEU A 371 11.51 -19.63 9.87
N ALA A 372 12.62 -19.06 9.39
CA ALA A 372 12.63 -18.19 8.21
C ALA A 372 12.21 -18.92 6.92
N ASP A 373 12.30 -20.24 6.88
CA ASP A 373 11.82 -21.07 5.75
C ASP A 373 10.30 -20.93 5.52
N LEU A 374 9.53 -20.61 6.57
CA LEU A 374 8.09 -20.33 6.45
C LEU A 374 7.79 -19.09 5.59
N ASP A 375 8.78 -18.22 5.34
CA ASP A 375 8.63 -17.11 4.41
C ASP A 375 8.29 -17.58 2.99
N MET A 376 8.60 -18.82 2.61
CA MET A 376 8.18 -19.39 1.33
C MET A 376 6.66 -19.35 1.14
N ILE A 377 5.91 -19.68 2.20
CA ILE A 377 4.43 -19.67 2.20
C ILE A 377 3.94 -18.23 2.08
N ILE A 378 4.55 -17.30 2.83
CA ILE A 378 4.20 -15.87 2.83
C ILE A 378 4.47 -15.25 1.45
N LYS A 379 5.63 -15.53 0.85
CA LYS A 379 6.04 -15.02 -0.46
C LYS A 379 5.14 -15.53 -1.58
N GLU A 380 4.71 -16.79 -1.53
CA GLU A 380 3.77 -17.36 -2.51
C GLU A 380 2.37 -16.76 -2.37
N SER A 381 1.89 -16.52 -1.14
CA SER A 381 0.67 -15.75 -0.90
C SER A 381 0.74 -14.35 -1.54
N MET A 382 1.83 -13.61 -1.30
CA MET A 382 2.03 -12.29 -1.91
C MET A 382 2.21 -12.31 -3.43
N ARG A 383 2.69 -13.44 -3.99
CA ARG A 383 2.80 -13.61 -5.43
C ARG A 383 1.42 -13.66 -6.06
N LYS A 384 0.53 -14.51 -5.52
CA LYS A 384 -0.85 -14.69 -6.00
C LYS A 384 -1.71 -13.45 -5.77
N SER A 385 -1.64 -12.88 -4.58
CA SER A 385 -2.33 -11.63 -4.22
C SER A 385 -1.32 -10.55 -3.87
N SER A 386 -0.83 -9.87 -4.89
CA SER A 386 -0.03 -8.66 -4.73
C SER A 386 -0.88 -7.57 -4.06
N THR A 387 -0.80 -7.45 -2.73
CA THR A 387 -1.61 -6.45 -2.00
C THR A 387 -1.49 -5.07 -2.61
N VAL A 388 -0.29 -4.64 -2.98
CA VAL A 388 -0.12 -3.49 -3.88
C VAL A 388 -0.08 -4.04 -5.31
N SER A 389 -1.10 -3.74 -6.12
CA SER A 389 -1.20 -4.31 -7.48
C SER A 389 -0.29 -3.63 -8.49
N ASP A 390 0.01 -2.34 -8.31
CA ASP A 390 0.78 -1.56 -9.26
C ASP A 390 1.60 -0.43 -8.61
N VAL A 391 2.67 -0.02 -9.29
CA VAL A 391 3.40 1.21 -8.95
C VAL A 391 3.48 2.13 -10.16
N ARG A 392 3.22 3.43 -9.94
CA ARG A 392 3.16 4.45 -10.99
C ARG A 392 4.28 5.45 -10.86
N ARG A 393 4.76 5.95 -12.00
CA ARG A 393 5.80 6.96 -12.15
C ARG A 393 5.46 7.92 -13.30
N GLN A 394 6.03 9.12 -13.27
CA GLN A 394 6.01 10.08 -14.35
C GLN A 394 7.43 10.24 -14.91
N LEU A 395 7.55 10.27 -16.23
CA LEU A 395 8.82 10.45 -16.92
C LEU A 395 9.26 11.92 -16.91
N THR A 396 10.51 12.17 -16.51
CA THR A 396 11.13 13.50 -16.59
C THR A 396 11.79 13.78 -17.94
N GLU A 397 12.10 12.73 -18.69
CA GLU A 397 12.71 12.74 -20.03
C GLU A 397 12.19 11.57 -20.88
N PRO A 398 12.41 11.57 -22.22
CA PRO A 398 12.07 10.42 -23.05
C PRO A 398 12.87 9.17 -22.64
N VAL A 399 12.23 8.00 -22.65
CA VAL A 399 12.88 6.73 -22.22
C VAL A 399 12.65 5.62 -23.22
N THR A 400 13.73 4.93 -23.58
CA THR A 400 13.67 3.71 -24.38
C THR A 400 13.43 2.47 -23.51
N LEU A 401 12.34 1.74 -23.77
CA LEU A 401 12.03 0.44 -23.18
C LEU A 401 11.90 -0.60 -24.30
N GLY A 402 12.94 -1.41 -24.49
CA GLY A 402 13.01 -2.34 -25.62
C GLY A 402 12.94 -1.58 -26.96
N PRO A 403 12.03 -1.93 -27.88
CA PRO A 403 11.89 -1.24 -29.17
C PRO A 403 11.08 0.08 -29.09
N TYR A 404 10.58 0.44 -27.91
CA TYR A 404 9.67 1.57 -27.74
C TYR A 404 10.36 2.78 -27.11
N THR A 405 9.97 3.99 -27.52
CA THR A 405 10.46 5.25 -26.96
C THR A 405 9.30 6.03 -26.35
N LEU A 406 9.22 6.04 -25.03
CA LEU A 406 8.13 6.70 -24.31
C LEU A 406 8.45 8.21 -24.20
N PRO A 407 7.46 9.09 -24.40
CA PRO A 407 7.69 10.53 -24.38
C PRO A 407 7.80 11.08 -22.94
N LYS A 408 8.54 12.18 -22.79
CA LYS A 408 8.58 12.98 -21.55
C LYS A 408 7.18 13.32 -21.05
N GLY A 409 6.98 13.27 -19.74
CA GLY A 409 5.73 13.62 -19.08
C GLY A 409 4.68 12.51 -19.09
N ALA A 410 4.89 11.41 -19.84
CA ALA A 410 4.03 10.25 -19.78
C ALA A 410 4.07 9.58 -18.40
N TRP A 411 2.97 8.92 -18.05
CA TRP A 411 2.88 8.06 -16.89
C TRP A 411 3.27 6.64 -17.28
N VAL A 412 4.02 5.98 -16.41
CA VAL A 412 4.41 4.58 -16.58
C VAL A 412 4.07 3.81 -15.32
N MET A 413 3.50 2.63 -15.48
CA MET A 413 3.00 1.78 -14.42
C MET A 413 3.61 0.38 -14.55
N VAL A 414 4.19 -0.15 -13.48
CA VAL A 414 4.48 -1.59 -13.37
C VAL A 414 3.22 -2.25 -12.81
N ASP A 415 2.60 -3.14 -13.58
CA ASP A 415 1.51 -3.99 -13.11
C ASP A 415 2.12 -5.21 -12.41
N MET A 416 2.36 -5.09 -11.11
CA MET A 416 3.06 -6.09 -10.30
C MET A 416 2.22 -7.35 -10.17
N TRP A 417 0.89 -7.23 -10.11
CA TRP A 417 0.01 -8.38 -10.10
C TRP A 417 0.09 -9.18 -11.40
N ALA A 418 -0.02 -8.52 -12.55
CA ALA A 418 0.10 -9.16 -13.85
C ALA A 418 1.49 -9.76 -14.09
N MET A 419 2.55 -9.16 -13.52
CA MET A 419 3.92 -9.68 -13.60
C MET A 419 4.11 -10.93 -12.73
N GLN A 420 3.63 -10.91 -11.49
CA GLN A 420 3.75 -12.02 -10.54
C GLN A 420 2.85 -13.22 -10.84
N ASN A 421 1.84 -13.03 -11.69
CA ASN A 421 0.93 -14.08 -12.15
C ASN A 421 1.13 -14.42 -13.64
N ASP A 422 2.24 -13.99 -14.23
CA ASP A 422 2.59 -14.33 -15.61
C ASP A 422 3.22 -15.73 -15.67
N PRO A 423 2.65 -16.68 -16.44
CA PRO A 423 3.19 -18.03 -16.56
C PRO A 423 4.59 -18.08 -17.19
N ARG A 424 5.03 -17.01 -17.87
CA ARG A 424 6.41 -16.90 -18.39
C ARG A 424 7.45 -16.76 -17.29
N TYR A 425 7.06 -16.26 -16.11
CA TYR A 425 7.95 -16.05 -14.97
C TYR A 425 7.62 -16.99 -13.80
N PHE A 426 6.35 -17.37 -13.66
CA PHE A 426 5.87 -18.29 -12.63
C PHE A 426 4.99 -19.38 -13.28
N PRO A 427 5.57 -20.51 -13.72
CA PRO A 427 4.82 -21.61 -14.36
C PRO A 427 3.70 -22.14 -13.45
N ASP A 428 2.52 -22.48 -13.97
CA ASP A 428 1.32 -22.82 -13.18
C ASP A 428 0.96 -21.74 -12.12
N PRO A 429 0.77 -20.47 -12.51
CA PRO A 429 0.60 -19.35 -11.57
C PRO A 429 -0.67 -19.46 -10.72
N GLU A 430 -1.64 -20.28 -11.11
CA GLU A 430 -2.87 -20.57 -10.37
C GLU A 430 -2.66 -21.52 -9.19
N LYS A 431 -1.60 -22.35 -9.18
CA LYS A 431 -1.30 -23.25 -8.05
C LYS A 431 -0.59 -22.49 -6.93
N PHE A 432 -0.85 -22.87 -5.68
CA PHE A 432 -0.14 -22.35 -4.50
C PHE A 432 1.05 -23.26 -4.20
N ILE A 433 2.26 -22.83 -4.59
CA ILE A 433 3.49 -23.64 -4.45
C ILE A 433 4.54 -22.83 -3.68
N PRO A 434 4.60 -22.92 -2.34
CA PRO A 434 5.59 -22.23 -1.51
C PRO A 434 7.03 -22.47 -1.96
N GLU A 435 7.32 -23.70 -2.39
CA GLU A 435 8.66 -24.17 -2.74
C GLU A 435 9.28 -23.40 -3.92
N ARG A 436 8.49 -22.61 -4.68
CA ARG A 436 9.02 -21.64 -5.68
C ARG A 436 10.02 -20.65 -5.09
N PHE A 437 9.93 -20.41 -3.79
CA PHE A 437 10.79 -19.48 -3.06
C PHE A 437 11.86 -20.19 -2.22
N SER A 438 12.11 -21.48 -2.47
CA SER A 438 13.25 -22.19 -1.89
C SER A 438 14.57 -21.59 -2.40
N GLU A 439 15.65 -21.78 -1.64
CA GLU A 439 16.99 -21.31 -2.02
C GLU A 439 17.50 -21.93 -3.32
N SER A 440 17.04 -23.15 -3.65
CA SER A 440 17.38 -23.85 -4.89
C SER A 440 16.71 -23.26 -6.14
N ASN A 441 15.61 -22.52 -5.97
CA ASN A 441 14.82 -21.98 -7.08
C ASN A 441 15.23 -20.56 -7.44
N HIS A 442 15.56 -20.35 -8.71
CA HIS A 442 15.98 -19.05 -9.23
C HIS A 442 14.83 -18.40 -10.00
N ASN A 443 14.09 -17.52 -9.32
CA ASN A 443 13.07 -16.71 -9.97
C ASN A 443 13.74 -15.64 -10.85
N VAL A 444 13.07 -15.28 -11.95
CA VAL A 444 13.55 -14.21 -12.84
C VAL A 444 13.72 -12.91 -12.01
N PRO A 445 14.88 -12.24 -12.05
CA PRO A 445 15.09 -11.01 -11.30
C PRO A 445 13.98 -9.98 -11.55
N PHE A 446 13.57 -9.27 -10.50
CA PHE A 446 12.48 -8.27 -10.54
C PHE A 446 11.07 -8.81 -10.86
N SER A 447 10.87 -10.11 -11.07
CA SER A 447 9.54 -10.70 -11.33
C SER A 447 8.68 -10.85 -10.07
N TRP A 448 9.30 -11.09 -8.91
CA TRP A 448 8.66 -11.00 -7.59
C TRP A 448 9.02 -9.65 -6.96
N ALA A 449 8.07 -8.71 -6.93
CA ALA A 449 8.31 -7.35 -6.47
C ALA A 449 7.14 -6.77 -5.64
N PRO A 450 6.56 -7.50 -4.68
CA PRO A 450 5.39 -7.00 -3.93
C PRO A 450 5.73 -5.78 -3.07
N PHE A 451 7.02 -5.56 -2.80
CA PHE A 451 7.56 -4.43 -2.06
C PHE A 451 8.24 -3.39 -2.97
N SER A 452 8.08 -3.47 -4.30
CA SER A 452 8.94 -2.79 -5.27
C SER A 452 10.42 -3.21 -5.10
N GLU A 453 11.31 -2.72 -5.96
CA GLU A 453 12.76 -2.89 -5.81
C GLU A 453 13.52 -1.57 -5.88
N GLY A 454 14.84 -1.62 -5.66
CA GLY A 454 15.75 -0.47 -5.73
C GLY A 454 15.72 0.46 -4.52
N THR A 455 16.20 1.68 -4.68
CA THR A 455 16.29 2.69 -3.59
C THR A 455 14.92 3.10 -3.03
N ARG A 456 13.86 2.87 -3.81
CA ARG A 456 12.45 3.13 -3.46
C ARG A 456 11.72 1.89 -2.93
N LYS A 457 12.42 0.78 -2.68
CA LYS A 457 11.84 -0.42 -2.05
C LYS A 457 11.14 -0.06 -0.74
N CYS A 458 9.99 -0.70 -0.51
CA CYS A 458 9.16 -0.47 0.67
C CYS A 458 10.01 -0.46 1.94
N ILE A 459 9.92 0.63 2.70
CA ILE A 459 10.70 0.79 3.93
C ILE A 459 10.26 -0.22 5.01
N GLY A 460 8.96 -0.55 5.04
CA GLY A 460 8.37 -1.49 6.00
C GLY A 460 8.43 -2.96 5.60
N HIS A 461 9.15 -3.36 4.54
CA HIS A 461 9.12 -4.76 4.06
C HIS A 461 9.56 -5.77 5.13
N LYS A 462 10.62 -5.47 5.90
CA LYS A 462 11.08 -6.34 6.99
C LYS A 462 10.01 -6.52 8.06
N PHE A 463 9.39 -5.42 8.46
CA PHE A 463 8.30 -5.41 9.44
C PHE A 463 7.11 -6.24 8.95
N ALA A 464 6.69 -6.05 7.69
CA ALA A 464 5.58 -6.79 7.11
C ALA A 464 5.84 -8.31 7.04
N MET A 465 7.06 -8.72 6.70
CA MET A 465 7.46 -10.14 6.66
C MET A 465 7.49 -10.75 8.06
N ILE A 466 8.13 -10.08 9.04
CA ILE A 466 8.20 -10.56 10.42
C ILE A 466 6.80 -10.67 11.04
N THR A 467 5.96 -9.65 10.86
CA THR A 467 4.57 -9.66 11.37
C THR A 467 3.80 -10.85 10.82
N GLN A 468 3.89 -11.10 9.51
CA GLN A 468 3.24 -12.25 8.89
C GLN A 468 3.78 -13.58 9.37
N ARG A 469 5.10 -13.69 9.58
CA ARG A 469 5.72 -14.92 10.11
C ARG A 469 5.26 -15.21 11.53
N ILE A 470 5.26 -14.21 12.41
CA ILE A 470 4.80 -14.37 13.80
C ILE A 470 3.32 -14.79 13.84
N VAL A 471 2.46 -14.12 13.06
CA VAL A 471 1.04 -14.48 12.97
C VAL A 471 0.87 -15.90 12.44
N LEU A 472 1.59 -16.26 11.37
CA LEU A 472 1.55 -17.60 10.79
C LEU A 472 1.93 -18.66 11.82
N ILE A 473 3.10 -18.51 12.47
CA ILE A 473 3.63 -19.41 13.50
C ILE A 473 2.59 -19.62 14.61
N MET A 474 2.06 -18.51 15.15
CA MET A 474 1.11 -18.55 16.26
C MET A 474 -0.20 -19.23 15.84
N LEU A 475 -0.74 -18.92 14.67
CA LEU A 475 -2.01 -19.50 14.22
C LEU A 475 -1.90 -20.99 13.89
N VAL A 476 -0.88 -21.43 13.13
CA VAL A 476 -0.74 -22.87 12.80
C VAL A 476 -0.47 -23.72 14.04
N HIS A 477 0.20 -23.13 15.03
CA HIS A 477 0.47 -23.78 16.30
C HIS A 477 -0.81 -23.89 17.16
N ARG A 478 -1.68 -22.88 17.17
CA ARG A 478 -2.86 -22.86 18.05
C ARG A 478 -4.13 -23.43 17.44
N PHE A 479 -4.27 -23.37 16.12
CA PHE A 479 -5.53 -23.65 15.42
C PHE A 479 -5.31 -24.52 14.19
N THR A 480 -6.39 -25.20 13.80
CA THR A 480 -6.65 -25.62 12.43
C THR A 480 -7.77 -24.75 11.89
N TRP A 481 -7.70 -24.34 10.63
CA TRP A 481 -8.79 -23.56 10.05
C TRP A 481 -9.09 -23.94 8.61
N THR A 482 -10.35 -23.73 8.23
CA THR A 482 -10.90 -24.07 6.92
C THR A 482 -11.80 -22.96 6.40
N LEU A 483 -11.95 -22.88 5.09
CA LEU A 483 -12.85 -21.93 4.47
C LEU A 483 -14.30 -22.49 4.49
N PRO A 484 -15.28 -21.78 5.08
CA PRO A 484 -16.68 -22.18 5.00
C PRO A 484 -17.13 -22.30 3.55
N LYS A 485 -17.97 -23.29 3.24
CA LYS A 485 -18.49 -23.51 1.87
C LYS A 485 -19.23 -22.31 1.30
N HIS A 486 -19.80 -21.48 2.17
CA HIS A 486 -20.53 -20.26 1.82
C HIS A 486 -19.66 -19.00 1.82
N SER A 487 -18.36 -19.12 2.11
CA SER A 487 -17.48 -17.96 2.23
C SER A 487 -17.49 -17.15 0.94
N PRO A 488 -17.84 -15.85 1.01
CA PRO A 488 -17.89 -14.98 -0.16
C PRO A 488 -16.58 -14.91 -0.95
N PHE A 489 -15.44 -15.20 -0.31
CA PHE A 489 -14.12 -15.30 -0.94
C PHE A 489 -14.08 -16.25 -2.15
N LEU A 490 -14.90 -17.31 -2.15
CA LEU A 490 -14.96 -18.28 -3.26
C LEU A 490 -15.63 -17.73 -4.53
N VAL A 491 -16.41 -16.65 -4.41
CA VAL A 491 -17.32 -16.18 -5.46
C VAL A 491 -17.11 -14.70 -5.81
N LYS A 492 -16.64 -13.89 -4.84
CA LYS A 492 -16.42 -12.46 -5.01
C LYS A 492 -15.02 -12.19 -5.58
N PRO A 493 -14.88 -11.22 -6.51
CA PRO A 493 -13.58 -10.80 -6.98
C PRO A 493 -12.78 -10.20 -5.82
N LEU A 494 -11.49 -10.53 -5.75
CA LEU A 494 -10.54 -9.80 -4.92
C LEU A 494 -10.57 -8.31 -5.33
N THR A 495 -10.54 -7.42 -4.33
CA THR A 495 -10.28 -5.96 -4.39
C THR A 495 -11.44 -5.05 -4.04
N THR A 496 -11.11 -4.06 -3.20
CA THR A 496 -11.72 -2.73 -3.12
C THR A 496 -11.14 -1.80 -4.20
N THR A 497 -11.72 -0.62 -4.36
CA THR A 497 -11.45 0.36 -5.43
C THR A 497 -10.05 1.01 -5.45
N SER A 498 -9.14 0.64 -4.54
CA SER A 498 -8.00 1.47 -4.13
C SER A 498 -6.64 1.13 -4.73
N GLY A 499 -6.57 0.17 -5.66
CA GLY A 499 -5.29 -0.37 -6.13
C GLY A 499 -4.63 -1.32 -5.12
N LEU A 500 -5.22 -1.46 -3.92
CA LEU A 500 -4.91 -2.54 -3.00
C LEU A 500 -5.80 -3.75 -3.28
N ILE A 501 -5.20 -4.94 -3.39
CA ILE A 501 -5.89 -6.21 -3.54
C ILE A 501 -6.18 -6.74 -2.14
N SER A 502 -7.45 -7.06 -1.88
CA SER A 502 -7.91 -7.57 -0.59
C SER A 502 -9.09 -8.52 -0.79
N PRO A 503 -9.21 -9.59 0.01
CA PRO A 503 -10.43 -10.39 0.07
C PRO A 503 -11.58 -9.58 0.68
N ILE A 504 -12.77 -9.67 0.10
CA ILE A 504 -13.98 -9.01 0.61
C ILE A 504 -14.83 -10.04 1.34
N ASP A 505 -15.27 -9.72 2.56
CA ASP A 505 -16.12 -10.56 3.41
C ASP A 505 -15.52 -11.96 3.61
N LEU A 506 -14.28 -12.02 4.11
CA LEU A 506 -13.56 -13.28 4.34
C LEU A 506 -13.93 -13.88 5.69
N GLU A 507 -14.85 -14.83 5.65
CA GLU A 507 -15.19 -15.67 6.80
C GLU A 507 -14.33 -16.94 6.79
N ILE A 508 -13.74 -17.29 7.95
CA ILE A 508 -12.97 -18.52 8.17
C ILE A 508 -13.43 -19.21 9.47
N ASP A 509 -13.50 -20.53 9.43
CA ASP A 509 -13.78 -21.37 10.62
C ASP A 509 -12.47 -21.83 11.25
N PHE A 510 -12.25 -21.47 12.52
CA PHE A 510 -11.11 -21.87 13.33
C PHE A 510 -11.50 -22.93 14.36
N VAL A 511 -10.66 -23.95 14.50
CA VAL A 511 -10.76 -25.00 15.50
C VAL A 511 -9.48 -25.00 16.33
N ALA A 512 -9.62 -24.74 17.63
CA ALA A 512 -8.48 -24.75 18.56
C ALA A 512 -7.88 -26.16 18.70
N ARG A 513 -6.54 -26.26 18.67
CA ARG A 513 -5.82 -27.53 18.88
C ARG A 513 -5.76 -27.93 20.35
N HIS A 514 -5.57 -26.97 21.23
CA HIS A 514 -5.52 -27.21 22.67
C HIS A 514 -6.81 -26.71 23.33
N LYS A 515 -7.41 -27.56 24.17
CA LYS A 515 -8.45 -27.17 25.13
C LYS A 515 -7.79 -26.38 26.25
N HIS A 516 -8.45 -25.29 26.69
CA HIS A 516 -8.00 -24.51 27.83
C HIS A 516 -8.16 -25.28 29.14
#